data_AF-A0A071M3E4-F1
#
_entry.id   AF-A0A071M3E4-F1
#
_cell.length_a   1.000
_cell.length_b   1.000
_cell.length_c   1.000
_cell.angle_alpha   90.00
_cell.angle_beta   90.00
_cell.angle_gamma   90.00
#
_symmetry.space_group_name_H-M   'P 1'
#
loop_
_entity.id
_entity.type
_entity.pdbx_description
1 polymer ?
#
loop_
_entity_poly.entity_id
_entity_poly.type
_entity_poly.pdbx_seq_one_letter_code
_entity_poly.pdbx_strand_id
1 'polypeptide(L)'
;MNAPRSRLPALAAAIALLAGCERSTGSGTTYQGYVEGEFVYLSSSQSGTLTQLAVERGQAVAAGTPAFSLEAVSETAALRQAQHQLEAARAQLADLQTGKRPPEIAVTQAQLAQASAQAARAAAQLARDERQYAAGGLSKQQLDDSRTAAQTTAAQMRELQKQVDVARLPGRAQQVAAQAAQVDAAQAAVAEAQWKLDQKRVAAPGAGRVYDTLYRVGEWVQAGNPVVQMLPPQNLKVRFFVPEAAIASLAPGHTVAIHCDGCAADVPARITYVSSEAEYTPPVIYSNESRTKLVFMIEARPAAADAPKLHPGQPVAVSVR
;
A
#
# COMPACT_ATOMS: atom_id res chain seq x y z
N MET A 1 59.75 -90.73 45.53
CA MET A 1 58.26 -90.79 45.54
C MET A 1 57.78 -89.44 46.01
N ASN A 2 57.08 -88.54 45.30
CA ASN A 2 56.39 -88.53 44.02
C ASN A 2 56.45 -87.09 43.44
N ALA A 3 56.53 -86.98 42.12
CA ALA A 3 56.18 -85.77 41.36
C ALA A 3 54.64 -85.65 41.21
N PRO A 4 54.09 -84.47 40.85
CA PRO A 4 53.87 -84.10 39.43
C PRO A 4 54.14 -82.60 39.13
N ARG A 5 54.69 -82.18 37.96
CA ARG A 5 54.04 -81.84 36.66
C ARG A 5 52.76 -80.98 36.83
N SER A 6 52.52 -79.82 36.20
CA SER A 6 52.88 -79.30 34.87
C SER A 6 52.28 -77.89 34.60
N ARG A 7 52.96 -77.10 33.75
CA ARG A 7 52.46 -76.18 32.68
C ARG A 7 51.42 -75.09 33.01
N LEU A 8 51.77 -73.80 32.79
CA LEU A 8 50.94 -72.79 32.11
C LEU A 8 51.64 -71.40 32.01
N PRO A 9 52.07 -70.94 30.82
CA PRO A 9 52.09 -69.52 30.49
C PRO A 9 51.13 -69.29 29.31
N ALA A 10 49.85 -69.03 29.61
CA ALA A 10 48.84 -68.76 28.57
C ALA A 10 47.77 -67.77 29.06
N LEU A 11 48.16 -66.76 29.84
CA LEU A 11 47.24 -65.73 30.35
C LEU A 11 47.68 -64.29 30.01
N ALA A 12 48.43 -64.11 28.92
CA ALA A 12 48.84 -62.79 28.44
C ALA A 12 48.31 -62.44 27.03
N ALA A 13 47.57 -63.33 26.38
CA ALA A 13 47.11 -63.16 24.99
C ALA A 13 45.60 -62.85 24.85
N ALA A 14 44.84 -62.76 25.94
CA ALA A 14 43.38 -62.61 25.89
C ALA A 14 42.85 -61.18 26.14
N ILE A 15 43.73 -60.19 26.39
CA ILE A 15 43.32 -58.79 26.68
C ILE A 15 43.50 -57.87 25.45
N ALA A 16 44.06 -58.37 24.34
CA ALA A 16 44.36 -57.57 23.14
C ALA A 16 43.24 -57.52 22.08
N LEU A 17 42.03 -58.04 22.35
CA LEU A 17 40.92 -58.13 21.38
C LEU A 17 39.73 -57.20 21.65
N LEU A 18 39.86 -56.23 22.56
CA LEU A 18 38.82 -55.21 22.82
C LEU A 18 39.11 -53.84 22.18
N ALA A 19 40.11 -53.77 21.29
CA ALA A 19 40.36 -52.57 20.50
C ALA A 19 39.51 -52.57 19.22
N GLY A 20 38.63 -51.57 19.10
CA GLY A 20 38.24 -51.05 17.80
C GLY A 20 36.89 -51.50 17.24
N CYS A 21 35.79 -51.08 17.88
CA CYS A 21 34.57 -50.74 17.16
C CYS A 21 34.36 -49.22 17.25
N GLU A 22 35.36 -48.45 16.83
CA GLU A 22 35.19 -47.04 16.53
C GLU A 22 34.43 -46.99 15.21
N ARG A 23 33.10 -46.81 15.30
CA ARG A 23 32.27 -46.59 14.12
C ARG A 23 32.77 -45.31 13.46
N SER A 24 33.55 -45.44 12.40
CA SER A 24 33.87 -44.35 11.49
C SER A 24 32.59 -43.97 10.73
N THR A 25 31.69 -43.22 11.39
CA THR A 25 30.73 -42.38 10.70
C THR A 25 31.52 -41.26 10.05
N GLY A 26 31.44 -41.14 8.73
CA GLY A 26 32.23 -40.20 7.92
C GLY A 26 32.37 -38.83 8.57
N SER A 27 33.62 -38.41 8.74
CA SER A 27 34.05 -37.21 9.46
C SER A 27 33.75 -35.93 8.68
N GLY A 28 32.47 -35.56 8.58
CA GLY A 28 32.07 -34.18 8.34
C GLY A 28 31.92 -33.48 9.68
N THR A 29 32.40 -32.24 9.83
CA THR A 29 32.14 -31.47 11.05
C THR A 29 30.66 -31.06 11.06
N THR A 30 29.94 -31.50 12.08
CA THR A 30 28.51 -31.21 12.26
C THR A 30 28.30 -30.23 13.40
N TYR A 31 27.44 -29.24 13.17
CA TYR A 31 27.08 -28.21 14.14
C TYR A 31 25.60 -28.29 14.47
N GLN A 32 25.23 -27.91 15.69
CA GLN A 32 23.84 -27.92 16.13
C GLN A 32 23.18 -26.57 15.86
N GLY A 33 21.92 -26.62 15.46
CA GLY A 33 21.13 -25.44 15.15
C GLY A 33 19.64 -25.69 15.22
N TYR A 34 18.88 -24.68 14.82
CA TYR A 34 17.44 -24.74 14.69
C TYR A 34 16.96 -23.90 13.51
N VAL A 35 15.79 -24.26 13.00
CA VAL A 35 15.11 -23.52 11.94
C VAL A 35 14.42 -22.29 12.55
N GLU A 36 14.62 -21.12 11.96
CA GLU A 36 13.95 -19.87 12.32
C GLU A 36 13.14 -19.35 11.11
N GLY A 37 11.95 -18.84 11.37
CA GLY A 37 11.10 -18.22 10.35
C GLY A 37 10.98 -16.71 10.56
N GLU A 38 11.23 -15.93 9.52
CA GLU A 38 11.02 -14.48 9.51
C GLU A 38 9.59 -14.18 9.01
N PHE A 39 8.68 -13.95 9.95
CA PHE A 39 7.26 -13.81 9.64
C PHE A 39 6.90 -12.48 8.97
N VAL A 40 5.96 -12.54 8.04
CA VAL A 40 5.27 -11.38 7.45
C VAL A 40 3.92 -11.22 8.13
N TYR A 41 3.70 -10.04 8.70
CA TYR A 41 2.48 -9.72 9.42
C TYR A 41 1.52 -8.95 8.53
N LEU A 42 0.32 -9.49 8.33
CA LEU A 42 -0.74 -8.83 7.56
C LEU A 42 -1.63 -8.05 8.51
N SER A 43 -1.62 -6.73 8.37
CA SER A 43 -2.43 -5.78 9.12
C SER A 43 -3.15 -4.82 8.16
N SER A 44 -4.15 -4.12 8.69
CA SER A 44 -4.78 -2.99 8.00
C SER A 44 -4.32 -1.69 8.64
N SER A 45 -4.17 -0.63 7.85
CA SER A 45 -3.98 0.73 8.36
C SER A 45 -5.27 1.34 8.91
N GLN A 46 -6.41 0.66 8.74
CA GLN A 46 -7.71 1.07 9.26
C GLN A 46 -8.14 0.12 10.40
N SER A 47 -8.79 0.67 11.42
CA SER A 47 -9.41 -0.14 12.47
C SER A 47 -10.79 -0.64 12.05
N GLY A 48 -11.30 -1.66 12.73
CA GLY A 48 -12.66 -2.13 12.51
C GLY A 48 -12.90 -3.53 13.08
N THR A 49 -14.16 -3.93 13.11
CA THR A 49 -14.55 -5.30 13.49
C THR A 49 -14.15 -6.27 12.38
N LEU A 50 -13.50 -7.38 12.72
CA LEU A 50 -13.17 -8.45 11.78
C LEU A 50 -14.46 -9.15 11.32
N THR A 51 -14.88 -8.93 10.07
CA THR A 51 -16.11 -9.50 9.51
C THR A 51 -15.88 -10.82 8.79
N GLN A 52 -14.69 -11.01 8.24
CA GLN A 52 -14.32 -12.24 7.55
C GLN A 52 -12.85 -12.55 7.77
N LEU A 53 -12.56 -13.81 8.11
CA LEU A 53 -11.23 -14.41 8.07
C LEU A 53 -11.27 -15.52 7.01
N ALA A 54 -10.61 -15.30 5.88
CA ALA A 54 -10.70 -16.16 4.70
C ALA A 54 -9.56 -17.19 4.61
N VAL A 55 -8.64 -17.16 5.57
CA VAL A 55 -7.50 -18.07 5.66
C VAL A 55 -7.42 -18.74 7.02
N GLU A 56 -6.91 -19.96 7.04
CA GLU A 56 -6.78 -20.78 8.24
C GLU A 56 -5.32 -21.05 8.60
N ARG A 57 -5.07 -21.30 9.89
CA ARG A 57 -3.75 -21.69 10.38
C ARG A 57 -3.26 -22.95 9.66
N GLY A 58 -2.03 -22.91 9.14
CA GLY A 58 -1.40 -24.01 8.39
C GLY A 58 -1.68 -24.01 6.89
N GLN A 59 -2.62 -23.19 6.41
CA GLN A 59 -2.97 -23.11 5.00
C GLN A 59 -1.82 -22.51 4.16
N ALA A 60 -1.55 -23.11 3.00
CA ALA A 60 -0.70 -22.50 1.98
C ALA A 60 -1.55 -21.54 1.12
N VAL A 61 -1.06 -20.31 0.94
CA VAL A 61 -1.75 -19.26 0.18
C VAL A 61 -0.85 -18.74 -0.93
N ALA A 62 -1.47 -18.30 -2.03
CA ALA A 62 -0.78 -17.65 -3.14
C ALA A 62 -0.79 -16.13 -2.96
N ALA A 63 0.01 -15.43 -3.77
CA ALA A 63 -0.07 -13.97 -3.84
C ALA A 63 -1.48 -13.54 -4.27
N GLY A 64 -2.02 -12.50 -3.64
CA GLY A 64 -3.35 -11.97 -3.91
C GLY A 64 -4.51 -12.77 -3.29
N THR A 65 -4.26 -13.89 -2.62
CA THR A 65 -5.31 -14.61 -1.89
C THR A 65 -5.90 -13.71 -0.79
N PRO A 66 -7.23 -13.47 -0.76
CA PRO A 66 -7.86 -12.70 0.31
C PRO A 66 -7.58 -13.33 1.66
N ALA A 67 -7.08 -12.53 2.62
CA ALA A 67 -6.73 -13.01 3.96
C ALA A 67 -7.83 -12.69 4.96
N PHE A 68 -8.23 -11.42 5.06
CA PHE A 68 -9.30 -10.99 5.94
C PHE A 68 -9.98 -9.71 5.45
N SER A 69 -11.17 -9.44 5.97
CA SER A 69 -11.84 -8.15 5.80
C SER A 69 -12.39 -7.60 7.12
N LEU A 70 -12.35 -6.28 7.22
CA LEU A 70 -12.90 -5.51 8.33
C LEU A 70 -14.22 -4.87 7.92
N GLU A 71 -15.04 -4.54 8.90
CA GLU A 71 -16.24 -3.74 8.72
C GLU A 71 -15.92 -2.39 8.08
N ALA A 72 -16.70 -2.04 7.06
CA ALA A 72 -16.39 -0.96 6.12
C ALA A 72 -17.58 -0.01 5.90
N VAL A 73 -18.57 0.01 6.81
CA VAL A 73 -19.79 0.80 6.62
C VAL A 73 -19.46 2.28 6.57
N SER A 74 -18.61 2.75 7.50
CA SER A 74 -18.15 4.14 7.56
C SER A 74 -17.39 4.57 6.31
N GLU A 75 -16.44 3.76 5.85
CA GLU A 75 -15.59 4.08 4.69
C GLU A 75 -16.38 4.04 3.39
N THR A 76 -17.35 3.12 3.27
CA THR A 76 -18.28 3.08 2.15
C THR A 76 -19.16 4.34 2.12
N ALA A 77 -19.66 4.78 3.27
CA ALA A 77 -20.44 6.01 3.37
C ALA A 77 -19.59 7.26 3.06
N ALA A 78 -18.35 7.32 3.54
CA ALA A 78 -17.42 8.41 3.28
C ALA A 78 -17.05 8.50 1.79
N LEU A 79 -16.82 7.37 1.13
CA LEU A 79 -16.61 7.32 -0.32
C LEU A 79 -17.82 7.87 -1.08
N ARG A 80 -19.04 7.44 -0.71
CA ARG A 80 -20.27 7.93 -1.34
C ARG A 80 -20.45 9.44 -1.14
N GLN A 81 -20.16 9.94 0.06
CA GLN A 81 -20.21 11.38 0.34
C GLN A 81 -19.22 12.15 -0.55
N ALA A 82 -17.98 11.69 -0.67
CA ALA A 82 -16.98 12.32 -1.53
C ALA A 82 -17.40 12.30 -3.02
N GLN A 83 -18.00 11.20 -3.47
CA GLN A 83 -18.53 11.08 -4.84
C GLN A 83 -19.62 12.12 -5.11
N HIS A 84 -20.58 12.30 -4.21
CA HIS A 84 -21.61 13.32 -4.36
C HIS A 84 -21.07 14.76 -4.29
N GLN A 85 -20.04 15.00 -3.47
CA GLN A 85 -19.35 16.29 -3.46
C GLN A 85 -18.66 16.58 -4.80
N LEU A 86 -18.03 15.58 -5.41
CA LEU A 86 -17.46 15.69 -6.75
C LEU A 86 -18.53 15.96 -7.83
N GLU A 87 -19.66 15.26 -7.77
CA GLU A 87 -20.80 15.49 -8.66
C GLU A 87 -21.32 16.92 -8.55
N ALA A 88 -21.51 17.42 -7.33
CA ALA A 88 -21.93 18.80 -7.08
C ALA A 88 -20.91 19.82 -7.62
N ALA A 89 -19.62 19.60 -7.38
CA ALA A 89 -18.56 20.48 -7.88
C ALA A 89 -18.50 20.51 -9.41
N ARG A 90 -18.70 19.37 -10.07
CA ARG A 90 -18.79 19.26 -11.54
C ARG A 90 -20.02 19.97 -12.09
N ALA A 91 -21.18 19.81 -11.45
CA ALA A 91 -22.40 20.49 -11.84
C ALA A 91 -22.25 22.02 -11.75
N GLN A 92 -21.62 22.51 -10.68
CA GLN A 92 -21.34 23.94 -10.52
C GLN A 92 -20.34 24.46 -11.56
N LEU A 93 -19.33 23.67 -11.93
CA LEU A 93 -18.43 24.04 -13.03
C LEU A 93 -19.17 24.14 -14.36
N ALA A 94 -20.03 23.16 -14.66
CA ALA A 94 -20.82 23.15 -15.88
C ALA A 94 -21.76 24.36 -15.94
N ASP A 95 -22.42 24.71 -14.84
CA ASP A 95 -23.26 25.91 -14.74
C ASP A 95 -22.46 27.19 -15.03
N LEU A 96 -21.27 27.35 -14.42
CA LEU A 96 -20.39 28.51 -14.66
C LEU A 96 -19.87 28.60 -16.10
N GLN A 97 -19.80 27.48 -16.83
CA GLN A 97 -19.42 27.46 -18.23
C GLN A 97 -20.57 27.86 -19.17
N THR A 98 -21.76 28.06 -18.63
CA THR A 98 -22.93 28.56 -19.36
C THR A 98 -23.22 30.02 -19.02
N GLY A 99 -23.87 30.72 -19.96
CA GLY A 99 -24.43 32.05 -19.71
C GLY A 99 -25.78 31.98 -18.98
N LYS A 100 -26.50 33.10 -18.92
CA LYS A 100 -27.85 33.13 -18.34
C LYS A 100 -28.81 32.16 -19.04
N ARG A 101 -29.86 31.75 -18.32
CA ARG A 101 -30.86 30.82 -18.87
C ARG A 101 -31.60 31.47 -20.05
N PRO A 102 -32.04 30.69 -21.06
CA PRO A 102 -32.74 31.24 -22.23
C PRO A 102 -33.93 32.16 -21.89
N PRO A 103 -34.80 31.85 -20.90
CA PRO A 103 -35.88 32.75 -20.51
C PRO A 103 -35.40 34.10 -19.96
N GLU A 104 -34.27 34.11 -19.24
CA GLU A 104 -33.69 35.35 -18.71
C GLU A 104 -33.11 36.21 -19.83
N ILE A 105 -32.45 35.59 -20.81
CA ILE A 105 -31.95 36.27 -22.01
C ILE A 105 -33.12 36.83 -22.83
N ALA A 106 -34.23 36.08 -22.96
CA ALA A 106 -35.41 36.52 -23.70
C ALA A 106 -36.05 37.78 -23.11
N VAL A 107 -36.07 37.93 -21.78
CA VAL A 107 -36.54 39.16 -21.12
C VAL A 107 -35.68 40.36 -21.51
N THR A 108 -34.36 40.23 -21.45
CA THR A 108 -33.45 41.33 -21.86
C THR A 108 -33.53 41.61 -23.36
N GLN A 109 -33.74 40.58 -24.19
CA GLN A 109 -33.97 40.76 -25.62
C GLN A 109 -35.27 41.51 -25.93
N ALA A 110 -36.35 41.26 -25.18
CA ALA A 110 -37.59 42.01 -25.33
C ALA A 110 -37.42 43.48 -24.93
N GLN A 111 -36.67 43.76 -23.86
CA GLN A 111 -36.32 45.13 -23.46
C GLN A 111 -35.48 45.84 -24.54
N LEU A 112 -34.50 45.14 -25.13
CA LEU A 112 -33.72 45.65 -26.25
C LEU A 112 -34.60 45.94 -27.48
N ALA A 113 -35.56 45.06 -27.81
CA ALA A 113 -36.48 45.28 -28.92
C ALA A 113 -37.35 46.54 -28.71
N GLN A 114 -37.84 46.75 -27.49
CA GLN A 114 -38.55 47.97 -27.11
C GLN A 114 -37.67 49.22 -27.25
N ALA A 115 -36.45 49.20 -26.71
CA ALA A 115 -35.52 50.32 -26.81
C ALA A 115 -35.10 50.62 -28.25
N SER A 116 -34.93 49.58 -29.08
CA SER A 116 -34.65 49.71 -30.51
C SER A 116 -35.78 50.43 -31.24
N ALA A 117 -37.04 50.07 -30.97
CA ALA A 117 -38.20 50.76 -31.55
C ALA A 117 -38.28 52.24 -31.10
N GLN A 118 -37.98 52.53 -29.84
CA GLN A 118 -37.94 53.90 -29.33
C GLN A 118 -36.83 54.74 -29.98
N ALA A 119 -35.63 54.18 -30.12
CA ALA A 119 -34.51 54.83 -30.82
C ALA A 119 -34.84 55.10 -32.29
N ALA A 120 -35.46 54.14 -32.99
CA ALA A 120 -35.89 54.32 -34.37
C ALA A 120 -36.93 55.45 -34.51
N ARG A 121 -37.90 55.53 -33.58
CA ARG A 121 -38.89 56.61 -33.55
C ARG A 121 -38.23 57.97 -33.34
N ALA A 122 -37.33 58.10 -32.36
CA ALA A 122 -36.64 59.35 -32.05
C ALA A 122 -35.73 59.81 -33.21
N ALA A 123 -35.02 58.89 -33.84
CA ALA A 123 -34.20 59.19 -35.03
C ALA A 123 -35.05 59.69 -36.21
N ALA A 124 -36.20 59.05 -36.47
CA ALA A 124 -37.11 59.50 -37.51
C ALA A 124 -37.75 60.86 -37.20
N GLN A 125 -38.00 61.17 -35.92
CA GLN A 125 -38.48 62.48 -35.48
C GLN A 125 -37.42 63.56 -35.69
N LEU A 126 -36.18 63.32 -35.27
CA LEU A 126 -35.06 64.23 -35.51
C LEU A 126 -34.89 64.55 -36.99
N ALA A 127 -34.92 63.54 -37.85
CA ALA A 127 -34.80 63.74 -39.31
C ALA A 127 -35.97 64.55 -39.92
N ARG A 128 -37.15 64.56 -39.28
CA ARG A 128 -38.25 65.46 -39.66
C ARG A 128 -38.00 66.87 -39.15
N ASP A 129 -37.61 67.01 -37.89
CA ASP A 129 -37.39 68.32 -37.25
C ASP A 129 -36.22 69.08 -37.89
N GLU A 130 -35.16 68.39 -38.32
CA GLU A 130 -34.05 68.98 -39.07
C GLU A 130 -34.50 69.58 -40.41
N ARG A 131 -35.38 68.89 -41.13
CA ARG A 131 -35.97 69.39 -42.38
C ARG A 131 -36.91 70.58 -42.13
N GLN A 132 -37.71 70.52 -41.07
CA GLN A 132 -38.63 71.61 -40.72
C GLN A 132 -37.90 72.86 -40.23
N TYR A 133 -36.83 72.71 -39.44
CA TYR A 133 -35.97 73.80 -39.01
C TYR A 133 -35.27 74.48 -40.20
N ALA A 134 -34.73 73.69 -41.14
CA ALA A 134 -34.12 74.22 -42.37
C ALA A 134 -35.11 75.02 -43.23
N ALA A 135 -36.41 74.68 -43.18
CA ALA A 135 -37.50 75.41 -43.82
C ALA A 135 -38.05 76.60 -42.99
N GLY A 136 -37.46 76.90 -41.81
CA GLY A 136 -37.90 77.98 -40.92
C GLY A 136 -39.14 77.69 -40.08
N GLY A 137 -39.62 76.44 -40.04
CA GLY A 137 -40.89 76.06 -39.41
C GLY A 137 -40.81 75.55 -37.97
N LEU A 138 -39.63 75.58 -37.33
CA LEU A 138 -39.38 75.02 -35.99
C LEU A 138 -38.37 75.88 -35.24
N SER A 139 -38.45 75.96 -33.90
CA SER A 139 -37.48 76.73 -33.10
C SER A 139 -36.17 75.96 -32.89
N LYS A 140 -35.06 76.67 -32.63
CA LYS A 140 -33.78 76.01 -32.32
C LYS A 140 -33.89 75.09 -31.09
N GLN A 141 -34.61 75.53 -30.07
CA GLN A 141 -34.84 74.75 -28.85
C GLN A 141 -35.52 73.40 -29.15
N GLN A 142 -36.57 73.40 -29.98
CA GLN A 142 -37.27 72.15 -30.35
C GLN A 142 -36.36 71.18 -31.12
N LEU A 143 -35.48 71.69 -31.99
CA LEU A 143 -34.50 70.87 -32.69
C LEU A 143 -33.48 70.27 -31.71
N ASP A 144 -32.97 71.07 -30.77
CA ASP A 144 -32.00 70.63 -29.77
C ASP A 144 -32.62 69.58 -28.80
N ASP A 145 -33.91 69.72 -28.46
CA ASP A 145 -34.67 68.71 -27.69
C ASP A 145 -34.78 67.39 -28.47
N SER A 146 -35.10 67.44 -29.77
CA SER A 146 -35.20 66.26 -30.64
C SER A 146 -33.85 65.56 -30.83
N ARG A 147 -32.76 66.33 -30.97
CA ARG A 147 -31.38 65.80 -31.00
C ARG A 147 -31.04 65.07 -29.73
N THR A 148 -31.34 65.67 -28.58
CA THR A 148 -31.08 65.07 -27.26
C THR A 148 -31.89 63.79 -27.07
N ALA A 149 -33.16 63.77 -27.48
CA ALA A 149 -34.00 62.58 -27.43
C ALA A 149 -33.47 61.43 -28.31
N ALA A 150 -33.01 61.74 -29.53
CA ALA A 150 -32.38 60.73 -30.41
C ALA A 150 -31.07 60.19 -29.81
N GLN A 151 -30.24 61.06 -29.24
CA GLN A 151 -28.97 60.65 -28.62
C GLN A 151 -29.18 59.75 -27.39
N THR A 152 -30.10 60.12 -26.50
CA THR A 152 -30.40 59.37 -25.27
C THR A 152 -31.01 58.00 -25.56
N THR A 153 -32.00 57.92 -26.45
CA THR A 153 -32.61 56.64 -26.84
C THR A 153 -31.64 55.72 -27.58
N ALA A 154 -30.76 56.27 -28.43
CA ALA A 154 -29.70 55.49 -29.06
C ALA A 154 -28.67 54.96 -28.04
N ALA A 155 -28.36 55.74 -26.99
CA ALA A 155 -27.49 55.28 -25.91
C ALA A 155 -28.15 54.14 -25.10
N GLN A 156 -29.44 54.25 -24.78
CA GLN A 156 -30.20 53.20 -24.08
C GLN A 156 -30.23 51.89 -24.87
N MET A 157 -30.43 51.95 -26.18
CA MET A 157 -30.40 50.77 -27.05
C MET A 157 -29.01 50.10 -27.02
N ARG A 158 -27.92 50.88 -27.11
CA ARG A 158 -26.55 50.35 -27.04
C ARG A 158 -26.26 49.71 -25.68
N GLU A 159 -26.74 50.31 -24.59
CA GLU A 159 -26.62 49.75 -23.25
C GLU A 159 -27.29 48.36 -23.16
N LEU A 160 -28.56 48.25 -23.56
CA LEU A 160 -29.30 46.99 -23.52
C LEU A 160 -28.71 45.93 -24.45
N GLN A 161 -28.15 46.33 -25.58
CA GLN A 161 -27.40 45.42 -26.45
C GLN A 161 -26.21 44.83 -25.70
N LYS A 162 -25.45 45.65 -24.96
CA LYS A 162 -24.34 45.15 -24.13
C LYS A 162 -24.80 44.28 -22.97
N GLN A 163 -25.97 44.56 -22.40
CA GLN A 163 -26.56 43.68 -21.39
C GLN A 163 -26.89 42.29 -21.96
N VAL A 164 -27.42 42.20 -23.19
CA VAL A 164 -27.64 40.91 -23.88
C VAL A 164 -26.32 40.22 -24.21
N ASP A 165 -25.32 40.96 -24.70
CA ASP A 165 -23.99 40.41 -25.01
C ASP A 165 -23.38 39.77 -23.74
N VAL A 166 -23.38 40.48 -22.62
CA VAL A 166 -22.87 40.00 -21.32
C VAL A 166 -23.70 38.84 -20.77
N ALA A 167 -25.02 38.85 -20.93
CA ALA A 167 -25.88 37.77 -20.46
C ALA A 167 -25.59 36.41 -21.13
N ARG A 168 -24.97 36.42 -22.31
CA ARG A 168 -24.57 35.20 -23.04
C ARG A 168 -23.17 34.71 -22.67
N LEU A 169 -22.36 35.52 -22.01
CA LEU A 169 -21.01 35.14 -21.64
C LEU A 169 -21.06 34.13 -20.49
N PRO A 170 -20.14 33.14 -20.49
CA PRO A 170 -19.95 32.28 -19.33
C PRO A 170 -19.40 33.08 -18.14
N GLY A 171 -19.30 32.42 -16.99
CA GLY A 171 -18.58 32.91 -15.83
C GLY A 171 -17.15 33.34 -16.18
N ARG A 172 -16.59 34.23 -15.35
CA ARG A 172 -15.24 34.77 -15.61
C ARG A 172 -14.22 33.63 -15.65
N ALA A 173 -13.21 33.74 -16.51
CA ALA A 173 -12.18 32.71 -16.67
C ALA A 173 -11.52 32.32 -15.33
N GLN A 174 -11.28 33.30 -14.45
CA GLN A 174 -10.72 33.06 -13.11
C GLN A 174 -11.68 32.27 -12.20
N GLN A 175 -12.99 32.50 -12.32
CA GLN A 175 -14.00 31.75 -11.55
C GLN A 175 -14.13 30.31 -12.06
N VAL A 176 -14.12 30.12 -13.38
CA VAL A 176 -14.11 28.79 -14.01
C VAL A 176 -12.85 28.02 -13.61
N ALA A 177 -11.68 28.67 -13.65
CA ALA A 177 -10.41 28.05 -13.23
C ALA A 177 -10.43 27.68 -11.73
N ALA A 178 -10.93 28.56 -10.87
CA ALA A 178 -11.06 28.28 -9.44
C ALA A 178 -12.00 27.10 -9.18
N GLN A 179 -13.14 27.03 -9.88
CA GLN A 179 -14.08 25.91 -9.74
C GLN A 179 -13.52 24.61 -10.32
N ALA A 180 -12.73 24.66 -11.40
CA ALA A 180 -12.02 23.48 -11.92
C ALA A 180 -11.04 22.92 -10.88
N ALA A 181 -10.29 23.78 -10.19
CA ALA A 181 -9.43 23.34 -9.08
C ALA A 181 -10.22 22.71 -7.92
N GLN A 182 -11.45 23.17 -7.66
CA GLN A 182 -12.34 22.52 -6.67
C GLN A 182 -12.80 21.13 -7.13
N VAL A 183 -13.05 20.95 -8.43
CA VAL A 183 -13.33 19.63 -9.00
C VAL A 183 -12.13 18.69 -8.80
N ASP A 184 -10.92 19.15 -9.08
CA ASP A 184 -9.70 18.34 -8.89
C ASP A 184 -9.48 17.97 -7.42
N ALA A 185 -9.70 18.91 -6.50
CA ALA A 185 -9.65 18.65 -5.06
C ALA A 185 -10.69 17.60 -4.62
N ALA A 186 -11.93 17.69 -5.12
CA ALA A 186 -12.97 16.71 -4.84
C ALA A 186 -12.65 15.32 -5.44
N GLN A 187 -12.00 15.26 -6.61
CA GLN A 187 -11.51 14.00 -7.18
C GLN A 187 -10.44 13.35 -6.30
N ALA A 188 -9.50 14.14 -5.77
CA ALA A 188 -8.49 13.66 -4.84
C ALA A 188 -9.14 13.11 -3.55
N ALA A 189 -10.17 13.78 -3.03
CA ALA A 189 -10.91 13.30 -1.86
C ALA A 189 -11.62 11.96 -2.12
N VAL A 190 -12.19 11.75 -3.32
CA VAL A 190 -12.74 10.45 -3.72
C VAL A 190 -11.66 9.37 -3.75
N ALA A 191 -10.49 9.67 -4.33
CA ALA A 191 -9.38 8.72 -4.38
C ALA A 191 -8.86 8.33 -3.00
N GLU A 192 -8.74 9.28 -2.07
CA GLU A 192 -8.36 9.02 -0.68
C GLU A 192 -9.40 8.15 0.04
N ALA A 193 -10.69 8.46 -0.12
CA ALA A 193 -11.77 7.68 0.48
C ALA A 193 -11.82 6.24 -0.07
N GLN A 194 -11.60 6.07 -1.37
CA GLN A 194 -11.50 4.76 -2.01
C GLN A 194 -10.31 3.97 -1.45
N TRP A 195 -9.14 4.61 -1.35
CA TRP A 195 -7.96 3.95 -0.78
C TRP A 195 -8.23 3.45 0.65
N LYS A 196 -8.83 4.29 1.51
CA LYS A 196 -9.22 3.89 2.88
C LYS A 196 -10.19 2.71 2.90
N LEU A 197 -11.16 2.68 1.98
CA LEU A 197 -12.08 1.55 1.83
C LEU A 197 -11.33 0.28 1.41
N ASP A 198 -10.37 0.38 0.49
CA ASP A 198 -9.59 -0.76 0.03
C ASP A 198 -8.73 -1.34 1.16
N GLN A 199 -8.22 -0.50 2.08
CA GLN A 199 -7.48 -0.96 3.26
C GLN A 199 -8.31 -1.85 4.20
N LYS A 200 -9.65 -1.85 4.10
CA LYS A 200 -10.51 -2.78 4.88
C LYS A 200 -10.44 -4.21 4.39
N ARG A 201 -9.85 -4.47 3.22
CA ARG A 201 -9.65 -5.82 2.69
C ARG A 201 -8.16 -6.06 2.51
N VAL A 202 -7.64 -7.07 3.20
CA VAL A 202 -6.21 -7.40 3.15
C VAL A 202 -6.05 -8.75 2.47
N ALA A 203 -5.12 -8.80 1.53
CA ALA A 203 -4.73 -10.01 0.80
C ALA A 203 -3.26 -10.34 1.04
N ALA A 204 -2.86 -11.58 0.77
CA ALA A 204 -1.48 -12.00 0.88
C ALA A 204 -0.59 -11.29 -0.17
N PRO A 205 0.49 -10.60 0.22
CA PRO A 205 1.38 -9.90 -0.72
C PRO A 205 2.23 -10.85 -1.57
N GLY A 206 2.37 -12.11 -1.14
CA GLY A 206 3.16 -13.14 -1.79
C GLY A 206 2.70 -14.53 -1.38
N ALA A 207 3.25 -15.57 -2.02
CA ALA A 207 2.99 -16.93 -1.61
C ALA A 207 3.63 -17.23 -0.24
N GLY A 208 2.95 -18.01 0.59
CA GLY A 208 3.43 -18.36 1.91
C GLY A 208 2.49 -19.31 2.65
N ARG A 209 2.88 -19.72 3.85
CA ARG A 209 2.02 -20.49 4.74
C ARG A 209 1.52 -19.62 5.88
N VAL A 210 0.25 -19.71 6.21
CA VAL A 210 -0.31 -19.05 7.39
C VAL A 210 0.22 -19.76 8.63
N TYR A 211 1.01 -19.04 9.43
CA TYR A 211 1.56 -19.54 10.68
C TYR A 211 0.56 -19.38 11.83
N ASP A 212 -0.09 -18.21 11.91
CA ASP A 212 -1.14 -17.96 12.90
C ASP A 212 -2.17 -16.92 12.44
N THR A 213 -3.34 -16.97 13.08
CA THR A 213 -4.43 -16.00 12.98
C THR A 213 -4.70 -15.43 14.37
N LEU A 214 -4.44 -14.14 14.57
CA LEU A 214 -4.34 -13.52 15.90
C LEU A 214 -5.68 -13.01 16.44
N TYR A 215 -6.72 -13.02 15.59
CA TYR A 215 -8.07 -12.56 15.92
C TYR A 215 -9.12 -13.55 15.38
N ARG A 216 -10.32 -13.48 15.96
CA ARG A 216 -11.52 -14.22 15.56
C ARG A 216 -12.56 -13.27 14.96
N VAL A 217 -13.38 -13.79 14.06
CA VAL A 217 -14.48 -13.03 13.46
C VAL A 217 -15.40 -12.48 14.56
N GLY A 218 -15.73 -11.19 14.49
CA GLY A 218 -16.49 -10.46 15.49
C GLY A 218 -15.63 -9.65 16.47
N GLU A 219 -14.31 -9.88 16.54
CA GLU A 219 -13.41 -9.09 17.40
C GLU A 219 -13.05 -7.74 16.74
N TRP A 220 -12.78 -6.74 17.58
CA TRP A 220 -12.30 -5.43 17.12
C TRP A 220 -10.79 -5.44 16.92
N VAL A 221 -10.35 -4.98 15.74
CA VAL A 221 -8.93 -4.85 15.38
C VAL A 221 -8.55 -3.37 15.32
N GLN A 222 -7.51 -3.00 16.07
CA GLN A 222 -6.93 -1.65 16.00
C GLN A 222 -6.07 -1.49 14.73
N ALA A 223 -5.99 -0.26 14.22
CA ALA A 223 -5.15 0.05 13.06
C ALA A 223 -3.68 -0.32 13.33
N GLY A 224 -3.04 -0.97 12.37
CA GLY A 224 -1.66 -1.42 12.44
C GLY A 224 -1.47 -2.78 13.13
N ASN A 225 -2.46 -3.28 13.87
CA ASN A 225 -2.34 -4.58 14.53
C ASN A 225 -2.44 -5.73 13.51
N PRO A 226 -1.57 -6.74 13.60
CA PRO A 226 -1.59 -7.87 12.68
C PRO A 226 -2.75 -8.82 12.98
N VAL A 227 -3.45 -9.24 11.92
CA VAL A 227 -4.53 -10.23 11.99
C VAL A 227 -4.02 -11.61 11.58
N VAL A 228 -3.14 -11.65 10.57
CA VAL A 228 -2.58 -12.90 10.05
C VAL A 228 -1.05 -12.82 10.08
N GLN A 229 -0.43 -13.87 10.60
CA GLN A 229 1.01 -14.09 10.55
C GLN A 229 1.30 -15.13 9.47
N MET A 230 2.07 -14.75 8.45
CA MET A 230 2.42 -15.60 7.31
C MET A 230 3.92 -15.84 7.27
N LEU A 231 4.33 -17.03 6.82
CA LEU A 231 5.72 -17.38 6.57
C LEU A 231 5.92 -17.68 5.08
N PRO A 232 6.50 -16.74 4.31
CA PRO A 232 6.97 -17.01 2.97
C PRO A 232 8.12 -18.03 2.98
N PRO A 233 8.26 -18.91 1.96
CA PRO A 233 9.31 -19.92 1.93
C PRO A 233 10.73 -19.32 1.91
N GLN A 234 10.92 -18.16 1.28
CA GLN A 234 12.21 -17.47 1.22
C GLN A 234 12.65 -16.84 2.55
N ASN A 235 11.74 -16.77 3.52
CA ASN A 235 11.98 -16.19 4.84
C ASN A 235 12.32 -17.26 5.90
N LEU A 236 12.53 -18.50 5.49
CA LEU A 236 12.97 -19.58 6.37
C LEU A 236 14.50 -19.64 6.35
N LYS A 237 15.11 -19.64 7.53
CA LYS A 237 16.57 -19.75 7.72
C LYS A 237 16.90 -20.78 8.79
N VAL A 238 18.13 -21.26 8.79
CA VAL A 238 18.68 -22.11 9.84
C VAL A 238 19.75 -21.32 10.57
N ARG A 239 19.63 -21.26 11.89
CA ARG A 239 20.65 -20.72 12.79
C ARG A 239 21.38 -21.87 13.43
N PHE A 240 22.69 -21.90 13.26
CA PHE A 240 23.55 -22.89 13.89
C PHE A 240 24.78 -22.21 14.48
N PHE A 241 25.37 -22.87 15.49
CA PHE A 241 26.42 -22.28 16.31
C PHE A 241 27.73 -23.01 16.10
N VAL A 242 28.76 -22.24 15.76
CA VAL A 242 30.08 -22.76 15.41
C VAL A 242 31.12 -22.26 16.41
N PRO A 243 32.02 -23.13 16.93
CA PRO A 243 33.11 -22.70 17.80
C PRO A 243 34.05 -21.71 17.08
N GLU A 244 34.64 -20.78 17.84
CA GLU A 244 35.58 -19.77 17.34
C GLU A 244 36.62 -20.32 16.34
N ALA A 245 37.24 -21.46 16.67
CA ALA A 245 38.29 -22.09 15.87
C ALA A 245 37.84 -22.49 14.45
N ALA A 246 36.54 -22.69 14.22
CA ALA A 246 36.01 -23.16 12.93
C ALA A 246 35.42 -22.03 12.06
N ILE A 247 35.26 -20.81 12.59
CA ILE A 247 34.64 -19.70 11.85
C ILE A 247 35.43 -19.30 10.62
N ALA A 248 36.76 -19.31 10.71
CA ALA A 248 37.63 -18.93 9.60
C ALA A 248 37.41 -19.78 8.33
N SER A 249 36.82 -20.98 8.48
CA SER A 249 36.50 -21.89 7.38
C SER A 249 35.11 -21.68 6.77
N LEU A 250 34.27 -20.83 7.37
CA LEU A 250 32.88 -20.62 6.99
C LEU A 250 32.66 -19.19 6.53
N ALA A 251 32.37 -19.03 5.24
CA ALA A 251 32.10 -17.74 4.63
C ALA A 251 30.69 -17.69 4.01
N PRO A 252 30.07 -16.51 3.94
CA PRO A 252 28.85 -16.31 3.16
C PRO A 252 29.01 -16.87 1.75
N GLY A 253 28.07 -17.73 1.39
CA GLY A 253 27.99 -18.36 0.09
C GLY A 253 28.43 -19.83 0.04
N HIS A 254 29.06 -20.35 1.09
CA HIS A 254 29.33 -21.78 1.21
C HIS A 254 28.02 -22.57 1.32
N THR A 255 28.02 -23.77 0.74
CA THR A 255 26.89 -24.70 0.83
C THR A 255 27.07 -25.61 2.03
N VAL A 256 26.00 -25.77 2.81
CA VAL A 256 25.91 -26.66 3.95
C VAL A 256 24.74 -27.62 3.76
N ALA A 257 24.81 -28.78 4.40
CA ALA A 257 23.74 -29.77 4.39
C ALA A 257 23.03 -29.75 5.74
N ILE A 258 21.72 -29.49 5.74
CA ILE A 258 20.87 -29.50 6.93
C ILE A 258 20.25 -30.88 7.06
N HIS A 259 20.57 -31.54 8.16
CA HIS A 259 19.96 -32.79 8.58
C HIS A 259 18.91 -32.53 9.65
N CYS A 260 17.75 -33.16 9.54
CA CYS A 260 16.73 -33.15 10.58
C CYS A 260 16.27 -34.59 10.83
N ASP A 261 15.95 -34.95 12.08
CA ASP A 261 15.64 -36.34 12.45
C ASP A 261 14.46 -36.94 11.66
N GLY A 262 13.53 -36.09 11.22
CA GLY A 262 12.36 -36.46 10.40
C GLY A 262 12.54 -36.25 8.90
N CYS A 263 13.71 -35.80 8.42
CA CYS A 263 13.95 -35.50 7.01
C CYS A 263 14.33 -36.78 6.26
N ALA A 264 13.69 -37.04 5.12
CA ALA A 264 14.05 -38.18 4.26
C ALA A 264 15.43 -38.03 3.61
N ALA A 265 15.87 -36.79 3.38
CA ALA A 265 17.18 -36.46 2.81
C ALA A 265 17.66 -35.12 3.37
N ASP A 266 18.98 -34.92 3.38
CA ASP A 266 19.59 -33.66 3.79
C ASP A 266 19.14 -32.51 2.88
N VAL A 267 18.81 -31.37 3.48
CA VAL A 267 18.36 -30.16 2.77
C VAL A 267 19.57 -29.26 2.50
N PRO A 268 19.91 -28.98 1.23
CA PRO A 268 21.00 -28.06 0.93
C PRO A 268 20.60 -26.62 1.32
N ALA A 269 21.51 -25.90 1.95
CA ALA A 269 21.36 -24.49 2.25
C ALA A 269 22.67 -23.73 1.99
N ARG A 270 22.54 -22.41 1.80
CA ARG A 270 23.69 -21.53 1.56
C ARG A 270 23.86 -20.60 2.75
N ILE A 271 25.08 -20.48 3.26
CA ILE A 271 25.41 -19.53 4.32
C ILE A 271 25.13 -18.12 3.81
N THR A 272 24.32 -17.35 4.54
CA THR A 272 23.97 -15.97 4.21
C THR A 272 24.63 -14.97 5.14
N TYR A 273 24.88 -15.35 6.39
CA TYR A 273 25.43 -14.47 7.41
C TYR A 273 26.28 -15.24 8.41
N VAL A 274 27.36 -14.60 8.86
CA VAL A 274 28.23 -15.06 9.94
C VAL A 274 28.32 -13.92 10.95
N SER A 275 27.90 -14.17 12.19
CA SER A 275 27.92 -13.15 13.25
C SER A 275 29.35 -12.70 13.55
N SER A 276 29.54 -11.40 13.76
CA SER A 276 30.77 -10.83 14.34
C SER A 276 30.78 -10.86 15.87
N GLU A 277 29.63 -11.14 16.49
CA GLU A 277 29.47 -11.21 17.93
C GLU A 277 29.50 -12.67 18.39
N ALA A 278 30.31 -12.94 19.42
CA ALA A 278 30.34 -14.23 20.07
C ALA A 278 29.17 -14.35 21.06
N GLU A 279 28.46 -15.47 20.98
CA GLU A 279 27.41 -15.85 21.92
C GLU A 279 27.93 -16.86 22.94
N TYR A 280 27.30 -16.86 24.11
CA TYR A 280 27.64 -17.74 25.21
C TYR A 280 26.68 -18.91 25.30
N THR A 281 27.17 -20.16 25.23
CA THR A 281 26.37 -21.31 25.66
C THR A 281 26.31 -21.31 27.19
N PRO A 282 25.14 -21.08 27.84
CA PRO A 282 25.09 -21.08 29.29
C PRO A 282 25.44 -22.49 29.81
N PRO A 283 26.50 -22.68 30.61
CA PRO A 283 26.74 -23.96 31.24
C PRO A 283 25.79 -24.11 32.44
N VAL A 284 25.10 -25.24 32.52
CA VAL A 284 24.67 -25.76 33.81
C VAL A 284 25.90 -26.48 34.38
N ILE A 285 26.45 -25.96 35.48
CA ILE A 285 27.50 -26.52 36.38
C ILE A 285 28.93 -25.96 36.23
N TYR A 286 29.49 -25.59 37.39
CA TYR A 286 30.79 -24.97 37.64
C TYR A 286 31.94 -26.01 37.70
N SER A 287 32.92 -25.86 36.81
CA SER A 287 34.27 -26.42 36.96
C SER A 287 35.28 -25.48 36.29
N ASN A 288 36.55 -25.51 36.71
CA ASN A 288 37.60 -24.63 36.18
C ASN A 288 37.96 -24.90 34.69
N GLU A 289 37.51 -26.04 34.15
CA GLU A 289 37.66 -26.45 32.74
C GLU A 289 36.45 -26.05 31.88
N SER A 290 35.33 -25.64 32.49
CA SER A 290 34.13 -25.13 31.81
C SER A 290 34.30 -23.71 31.26
N ARG A 291 35.52 -23.31 30.86
CA ARG A 291 35.79 -21.99 30.27
C ARG A 291 35.00 -21.86 28.97
N THR A 292 33.93 -21.08 29.04
CA THR A 292 33.51 -20.12 28.03
C THR A 292 33.79 -20.56 26.59
N LYS A 293 33.04 -21.54 26.09
CA LYS A 293 33.09 -21.89 24.66
C LYS A 293 32.38 -20.79 23.89
N LEU A 294 33.16 -19.84 23.36
CA LEU A 294 32.66 -18.84 22.43
C LEU A 294 32.14 -19.57 21.20
N VAL A 295 30.85 -19.40 20.94
CA VAL A 295 30.22 -19.84 19.72
C VAL A 295 29.75 -18.65 18.95
N PHE A 296 29.78 -18.74 17.63
CA PHE A 296 29.30 -17.68 16.77
C PHE A 296 28.14 -18.24 15.96
N MET A 297 27.09 -17.44 15.90
CA MET A 297 25.89 -17.77 15.13
C MET A 297 26.17 -17.62 13.64
N ILE A 298 25.77 -18.62 12.87
CA ILE A 298 25.77 -18.59 11.42
C ILE A 298 24.34 -18.83 10.94
N GLU A 299 23.94 -18.06 9.93
CA GLU A 299 22.66 -18.24 9.25
C GLU A 299 22.88 -18.88 7.87
N ALA A 300 22.07 -19.89 7.57
CA ALA A 300 21.99 -20.48 6.23
C ALA A 300 20.54 -20.51 5.74
N ARG A 301 20.33 -20.28 4.45
CA ARG A 301 18.99 -20.35 3.83
C ARG A 301 18.90 -21.50 2.84
N PRO A 302 17.89 -22.37 2.93
CA PRO A 302 17.59 -23.35 1.90
C PRO A 302 17.02 -22.67 0.65
N ALA A 303 17.00 -23.39 -0.47
CA ALA A 303 16.25 -22.93 -1.64
C ALA A 303 14.74 -22.89 -1.31
N ALA A 304 13.99 -21.97 -1.93
CA ALA A 304 12.56 -21.80 -1.67
C ALA A 304 11.73 -23.09 -1.92
N ALA A 305 12.17 -23.94 -2.85
CA ALA A 305 11.54 -25.24 -3.13
C ALA A 305 11.78 -26.28 -2.00
N ASP A 306 12.88 -26.15 -1.27
CA ASP A 306 13.24 -27.04 -0.18
C ASP A 306 12.80 -26.53 1.19
N ALA A 307 12.54 -25.22 1.32
CA ALA A 307 12.08 -24.59 2.56
C ALA A 307 10.85 -25.28 3.21
N PRO A 308 9.82 -25.74 2.47
CA PRO A 308 8.68 -26.44 3.06
C PRO A 308 9.02 -27.78 3.73
N LYS A 309 10.22 -28.33 3.51
CA LYS A 309 10.71 -29.55 4.17
C LYS A 309 11.15 -29.31 5.61
N LEU A 310 11.35 -28.05 5.98
CA LEU A 310 11.81 -27.62 7.30
C LEU A 310 10.69 -26.87 8.03
N HIS A 311 10.60 -27.07 9.34
CA HIS A 311 9.60 -26.42 10.18
C HIS A 311 10.25 -25.40 11.12
N PRO A 312 9.72 -24.17 11.25
CA PRO A 312 10.20 -23.22 12.26
C PRO A 312 10.21 -23.84 13.66
N GLY A 313 11.31 -23.61 14.40
CA GLY A 313 11.56 -24.19 15.72
C GLY A 313 12.13 -25.61 15.70
N GLN A 314 12.28 -26.24 14.54
CA GLN A 314 12.83 -27.59 14.42
C GLN A 314 14.34 -27.61 14.73
N PRO A 315 14.81 -28.46 15.67
CA PRO A 315 16.22 -28.73 15.86
C PRO A 315 16.82 -29.43 14.63
N VAL A 316 18.03 -29.02 14.23
CA VAL A 316 18.73 -29.55 13.06
C VAL A 316 20.22 -29.67 13.31
N ALA A 317 20.83 -30.61 12.59
CA ALA A 317 22.27 -30.80 12.52
C ALA A 317 22.79 -30.29 11.17
N VAL A 318 23.75 -29.37 11.18
CA VAL A 318 24.32 -28.75 9.98
C VAL A 318 25.69 -29.34 9.70
N SER A 319 25.83 -30.05 8.60
CA SER A 319 27.10 -30.62 8.15
C SER A 319 27.77 -29.71 7.14
N VAL A 320 29.04 -29.41 7.39
CA VAL A 320 29.88 -28.63 6.48
C VAL A 320 30.77 -29.60 5.72
N ARG A 321 30.79 -29.49 4.39
CA ARG A 321 31.64 -30.27 3.48
C ARG A 321 32.69 -29.38 2.85
#